data_AF-A0A523BJ28-F1
#
_entry.id   AF-A0A523BJ28-F1
#
_cell.length_a   1.000
_cell.length_b   1.000
_cell.length_c   1.000
_cell.angle_alpha   90.00
_cell.angle_beta   90.00
_cell.angle_gamma   90.00
#
_symmetry.space_group_name_H-M   'P 1'
#
loop_
_entity.id
_entity.type
_entity.pdbx_description
1 polymer ?
#
loop_
_entity_poly.entity_id
_entity_poly.type
_entity_poly.pdbx_seq_one_letter_code
_entity_poly.pdbx_strand_id
1 'polypeptide(L)'
;KPVAFTQADLYAHFFRRPLKRVQIYLRETGEMLTWIEAADEENARTTLEKFREAVRENKAPKMPASWKCRKCEFKQECISSFG
;
A
#
# COMPACT_ATOMS: atom_id res chain seq x y z
N LYS A 1 8.92 -5.06 3.86
CA LYS A 1 8.16 -4.34 4.92
C LYS A 1 6.66 -4.39 4.61
N PRO A 2 5.77 -4.30 5.60
CA PRO A 2 4.32 -4.27 5.40
C PRO A 2 3.85 -3.11 4.50
N VAL A 3 2.65 -3.24 3.92
CA VAL A 3 2.02 -2.21 3.06
C VAL A 3 1.90 -0.85 3.76
N ALA A 4 1.80 -0.85 5.09
CA ALA A 4 1.74 0.37 5.91
C ALA A 4 2.96 1.31 5.70
N PHE A 5 4.13 0.79 5.32
CA PHE A 5 5.31 1.62 5.06
C PHE A 5 5.14 2.47 3.81
N THR A 6 4.69 1.87 2.71
CA THR A 6 4.38 2.61 1.48
C THR A 6 3.29 3.65 1.71
N GLN A 7 2.27 3.33 2.51
CA GLN A 7 1.25 4.33 2.89
C GLN A 7 1.84 5.49 3.68
N ALA A 8 2.73 5.20 4.64
CA ALA A 8 3.40 6.23 5.42
C ALA A 8 4.31 7.11 4.55
N ASP A 9 4.96 6.55 3.52
CA ASP A 9 5.71 7.32 2.51
C ASP A 9 4.80 8.28 1.73
N LEU A 10 3.64 7.81 1.27
CA LEU A 10 2.66 8.65 0.59
C LEU A 10 2.20 9.81 1.48
N TYR A 11 1.87 9.53 2.74
CA TYR A 11 1.49 10.59 3.69
C TYR A 11 2.63 11.56 3.94
N ALA A 12 3.84 11.06 4.14
CA ALA A 12 5.00 11.93 4.33
C ALA A 12 5.24 12.82 3.10
N HIS A 13 5.10 12.29 1.88
CA HIS A 13 5.17 13.06 0.63
C HIS A 13 4.11 14.16 0.57
N PHE A 14 2.82 13.83 0.79
CA PHE A 14 1.74 14.81 0.74
C PHE A 14 1.84 15.90 1.81
N PHE A 15 2.30 15.54 3.01
CA PHE A 15 2.44 16.48 4.13
C PHE A 15 3.84 17.09 4.26
N ARG A 16 4.73 16.83 3.29
CA ARG A 16 6.12 17.33 3.25
C ARG A 16 6.89 17.04 4.55
N ARG A 17 6.72 15.83 5.09
CA ARG A 17 7.40 15.40 6.32
C ARG A 17 8.68 14.65 5.95
N PRO A 18 9.83 14.98 6.57
CA PRO A 18 11.09 14.28 6.29
C PRO A 18 11.18 12.89 6.93
N LEU A 19 10.33 12.62 7.93
CA LEU A 19 10.28 11.36 8.67
C LEU A 19 8.88 10.74 8.59
N LYS A 20 8.84 9.41 8.60
CA LYS A 20 7.62 8.62 8.77
C LYS A 20 7.69 7.82 10.07
N ARG A 21 6.56 7.72 10.74
CA ARG A 21 6.34 6.84 11.90
C ARG A 21 5.33 5.77 11.50
N VAL A 22 5.73 4.51 11.56
CA VAL A 22 4.85 3.37 11.32
C VAL A 22 4.66 2.64 12.64
N GLN A 23 3.41 2.46 13.03
CA GLN A 23 3.05 1.67 14.21
C GLN A 23 2.11 0.55 13.80
N ILE A 24 2.45 -0.67 14.19
CA ILE A 24 1.65 -1.87 13.91
C ILE A 24 1.35 -2.54 15.23
N TYR A 25 0.06 -2.74 15.50
CA TYR A 25 -0.42 -3.51 16.64
C TYR A 25 -0.73 -4.93 16.19
N LEU A 26 -0.02 -5.92 16.76
CA LEU A 26 -0.25 -7.34 16.52
C LEU A 26 -1.33 -7.83 17.48
N ARG A 27 -2.49 -8.22 16.95
CA ARG A 27 -3.65 -8.57 17.79
C ARG A 27 -3.45 -9.87 18.54
N GLU A 28 -2.71 -10.79 17.94
CA GLU A 28 -2.44 -12.14 18.45
C GLU A 28 -1.54 -12.10 19.70
N THR A 29 -0.55 -11.20 19.70
CA THR A 29 0.43 -11.08 20.80
C THR A 29 0.16 -9.87 21.71
N GLY A 30 -0.67 -8.93 21.28
CA GLY A 30 -0.90 -7.66 21.99
C GLY A 30 0.27 -6.68 21.88
N GLU A 31 1.24 -6.94 21.00
CA GLU A 31 2.46 -6.15 20.89
C GLU A 31 2.29 -4.95 19.97
N MET A 32 2.98 -3.85 20.31
CA MET A 32 3.08 -2.66 19.46
C MET A 32 4.50 -2.53 18.90
N LEU A 33 4.64 -2.73 17.59
CA LEU A 33 5.88 -2.51 16.87
C LEU A 33 5.90 -1.09 16.30
N THR A 34 6.97 -0.34 16.55
CA THR A 34 7.11 1.05 16.09
C THR A 34 8.42 1.23 15.35
N TRP A 35 8.34 1.89 14.18
CA TRP A 35 9.49 2.31 13.39
C TRP A 35 9.39 3.82 13.14
N ILE A 36 10.53 4.50 13.28
CA ILE A 36 10.69 5.90 12.88
C ILE A 36 11.88 5.94 11.94
N GLU A 37 11.64 6.36 10.71
CA GLU A 37 12.66 6.36 9.66
C GLU A 37 12.43 7.51 8.67
N ALA A 38 13.42 7.75 7.81
CA ALA A 38 13.29 8.74 6.75
C ALA A 38 12.11 8.38 5.83
N ALA A 39 11.38 9.41 5.41
CA ALA A 39 10.38 9.27 4.36
C ALA A 39 11.08 8.96 3.04
N ASP A 40 10.56 7.98 2.31
CA ASP A 40 11.06 7.57 1.01
C ASP A 40 10.23 8.24 -0.09
N GLU A 41 10.68 9.41 -0.51
CA GLU A 41 10.00 10.21 -1.52
C GLU A 41 9.96 9.53 -2.89
N GLU A 42 11.02 8.79 -3.25
CA GLU A 42 11.08 8.06 -4.52
C GLU A 42 10.04 6.94 -4.56
N ASN A 43 9.92 6.18 -3.47
CA ASN A 43 8.89 5.15 -3.32
C ASN A 43 7.47 5.75 -3.42
N ALA A 44 7.24 6.91 -2.80
CA ALA A 44 5.95 7.61 -2.90
C ALA A 44 5.64 8.01 -4.36
N ARG A 45 6.58 8.67 -5.06
CA ARG A 45 6.40 9.08 -6.46
C ARG A 45 6.18 7.89 -7.39
N THR A 46 6.97 6.84 -7.26
CA THR A 46 6.84 5.61 -8.05
C THR A 46 5.50 4.92 -7.82
N THR A 47 5.01 4.94 -6.57
CA THR A 47 3.69 4.38 -6.24
C THR A 47 2.56 5.20 -6.86
N LEU A 48 2.64 6.53 -6.81
CA LEU A 48 1.66 7.43 -7.43
C LEU A 48 1.63 7.28 -8.95
N GLU A 49 2.79 7.07 -9.57
CA GLU A 49 2.89 6.81 -11.00
C GLU A 49 2.15 5.52 -11.39
N LYS A 50 2.43 4.41 -10.71
CA LYS A 50 1.72 3.14 -10.92
C LYS A 50 0.22 3.25 -10.68
N PHE A 51 -0.18 4.05 -9.70
CA PHE A 51 -1.60 4.33 -9.47
C PHE A 51 -2.22 5.10 -10.65
N ARG A 52 -1.53 6.12 -11.17
CA ARG A 52 -1.97 6.88 -12.35
C ARG A 52 -2.11 5.96 -13.56
N GLU A 53 -1.13 5.11 -13.81
CA GLU A 53 -1.15 4.12 -14.89
C GLU A 53 -2.36 3.18 -14.79
N ALA A 54 -2.64 2.67 -13.58
CA ALA A 54 -3.77 1.76 -13.36
C ALA A 54 -5.14 2.44 -13.55
N VAL A 55 -5.28 3.68 -13.08
CA VAL A 55 -6.58 4.37 -13.06
C VAL A 55 -6.87 5.14 -14.36
N ARG A 56 -5.84 5.70 -15.00
CA ARG A 56 -6.02 6.55 -16.20
C ARG A 56 -5.65 5.86 -17.50
N GLU A 57 -4.64 5.00 -17.48
CA GLU A 57 -4.08 4.39 -18.69
C GLU A 57 -4.62 2.97 -18.92
N ASN A 58 -5.57 2.51 -18.08
CA ASN A 58 -6.13 1.14 -18.08
C ASN A 58 -5.05 0.03 -18.08
N LYS A 59 -3.84 0.33 -17.61
CA LYS A 59 -2.80 -0.69 -17.42
C LYS A 59 -3.19 -1.56 -16.24
N ALA A 60 -3.27 -2.87 -16.45
CA ALA A 60 -3.66 -3.80 -15.41
C ALA A 60 -2.70 -3.67 -14.20
N PRO A 61 -3.19 -3.35 -12.99
CA PRO A 61 -2.35 -3.30 -11.81
C PRO A 61 -1.92 -4.71 -11.41
N LYS A 62 -0.87 -4.80 -10.59
CA LYS A 62 -0.49 -6.07 -9.97
C LYS A 62 -1.65 -6.59 -9.12
N MET A 63 -2.03 -7.84 -9.35
CA MET A 63 -3.08 -8.50 -8.57
C MET A 63 -2.77 -8.47 -7.07
N PRO A 64 -3.79 -8.26 -6.22
CA PRO A 64 -3.60 -8.22 -4.78
C PRO A 64 -3.16 -9.60 -4.26
N ALA A 65 -2.55 -9.61 -3.07
CA ALA A 65 -2.29 -10.86 -2.36
C ALA A 65 -3.59 -11.64 -2.12
N SER A 66 -3.55 -12.97 -2.26
CA SER A 66 -4.73 -13.84 -2.23
C SER A 66 -5.62 -13.67 -0.99
N TRP A 67 -5.03 -13.34 0.16
CA TRP A 67 -5.78 -13.10 1.39
C TRP A 67 -6.73 -11.89 1.30
N LYS A 68 -6.42 -10.89 0.47
CA LYS A 68 -7.28 -9.71 0.26
C LYS A 68 -8.56 -10.07 -0.50
N CYS A 69 -8.52 -11.12 -1.33
CA CYS A 69 -9.68 -11.60 -2.06
C CYS A 69 -10.65 -12.43 -1.19
N ARG A 70 -10.23 -12.89 0.01
CA ARG A 70 -11.06 -13.76 0.87
C ARG A 70 -12.31 -13.07 1.41
N LYS A 71 -12.25 -11.75 1.62
CA LYS A 71 -13.34 -10.92 2.17
C LYS A 71 -13.72 -9.76 1.25
N CYS A 72 -13.27 -9.78 0.00
CA CYS A 72 -13.61 -8.74 -0.97
C CYS A 72 -15.06 -8.94 -1.41
N GLU A 73 -15.90 -7.91 -1.23
CA GLU A 73 -17.31 -7.92 -1.66
C GLU A 73 -17.45 -8.07 -3.19
N PHE A 74 -16.49 -7.54 -3.94
CA PHE A 74 -16.44 -7.58 -5.40
C PHE A 74 -15.76 -8.83 -5.96
N LYS A 75 -15.49 -9.86 -5.15
CA LYS A 75 -14.75 -11.06 -5.59
C LYS A 75 -15.37 -11.72 -6.82
N GLN A 76 -16.71 -11.72 -6.94
CA GLN A 76 -17.43 -12.34 -8.05
C GLN A 76 -17.43 -11.49 -9.33
N GLU A 77 -17.25 -10.18 -9.21
CA GLU A 77 -17.12 -9.23 -10.33
C GLU A 77 -15.67 -9.11 -10.81
N CYS A 78 -14.73 -9.60 -10.02
CA CYS A 78 -13.33 -9.69 -10.39
C CYS A 78 -13.21 -10.72 -11.52
N ILE A 79 -13.28 -10.22 -12.75
CA ILE A 79 -12.94 -11.00 -13.93
C ILE A 79 -11.47 -11.37 -13.73
N SER A 80 -11.19 -12.64 -13.48
CA SER A 80 -9.84 -13.20 -13.57
C SER A 80 -9.41 -13.20 -15.03
N SER A 81 -9.37 -12.01 -15.63
CA SER A 81 -8.63 -11.75 -16.84
C SER A 81 -7.18 -11.60 -16.41
N PHE A 82 -6.27 -12.14 -17.22
CA PHE A 82 -4.83 -12.25 -16.99
C PHE A 82 -4.43 -13.48 -16.16
N GLY A 83 -4.60 -14.63 -16.81
CA GLY A 83 -3.55 -15.66 -16.79
C GLY A 83 -2.29 -15.17 -17.51
#